data_AF-A0A1X2IP12-F1
#
_entry.id   AF-A0A1X2IP12-F1
#
_cell.length_a   1.000
_cell.length_b   1.000
_cell.length_c   1.000
_cell.angle_alpha   90.00
_cell.angle_beta   90.00
_cell.angle_gamma   90.00
#
_symmetry.space_group_name_H-M   'P 1'
#
loop_
_entity.id
_entity.type
_entity.pdbx_description
1 polymer ?
#
loop_
_entity_poly.entity_id
_entity_poly.type
_entity_poly.pdbx_seq_one_letter_code
_entity_poly.pdbx_strand_id
1 'polypeptide(L)'
;MIDECIANKDYSGLLKSCEQYELTYDTLASPSTPLVDVYSAYLGCYIIADDLHSARFLRKRLLKAAKTHDWTISTETENMWQVCAALWKTDYGEAYKILNENARWSTRLQPMIPDILESIRERVAALLAKAYTTITMNDVINYFGMQENDIIQALSTKGWSYDSTTQIFTTWKREPTQREPSHFGQISAISDIVLHLEKF
;
A
#
# COMPACT_ATOMS: atom_id res chain seq x y z
N MET A 1 -16.86 -14.58 6.63
CA MET A 1 -15.37 -14.58 6.57
C MET A 1 -14.80 -13.36 5.85
N ILE A 2 -14.77 -13.29 4.51
CA ILE A 2 -14.16 -12.13 3.80
C ILE A 2 -14.91 -10.82 4.15
N ASP A 3 -16.24 -10.86 4.14
CA ASP A 3 -17.09 -9.70 4.48
C ASP A 3 -16.96 -9.25 5.95
N GLU A 4 -16.69 -10.17 6.89
CA GLU A 4 -16.49 -9.85 8.32
C GLU A 4 -15.10 -9.25 8.59
N CYS A 5 -14.07 -9.74 7.90
CA CYS A 5 -12.72 -9.19 8.03
C CYS A 5 -12.60 -7.80 7.39
N ILE A 6 -13.31 -7.57 6.27
CA ILE A 6 -13.42 -6.25 5.65
C ILE A 6 -14.18 -5.28 6.57
N ALA A 7 -15.23 -5.74 7.27
CA ALA A 7 -15.94 -4.93 8.26
C ALA A 7 -15.09 -4.60 9.51
N ASN A 8 -14.18 -5.50 9.90
CA ASN A 8 -13.33 -5.35 11.10
C ASN A 8 -11.98 -4.64 10.84
N LYS A 9 -11.67 -4.25 9.59
CA LYS A 9 -10.39 -3.62 9.18
C LYS A 9 -9.12 -4.41 9.55
N ASP A 10 -9.23 -5.71 9.82
CA ASP A 10 -8.07 -6.57 10.08
C ASP A 10 -7.57 -7.18 8.76
N TYR A 11 -6.84 -6.37 7.99
CA TYR A 11 -6.27 -6.78 6.71
C TYR A 11 -5.14 -7.81 6.88
N SER A 12 -4.53 -7.90 8.06
CA SER A 12 -3.46 -8.86 8.35
C SER A 12 -4.00 -10.28 8.56
N GLY A 13 -5.13 -10.40 9.26
CA GLY A 13 -5.86 -11.65 9.41
C GLY A 13 -6.54 -12.08 8.11
N LEU A 14 -7.04 -11.12 7.34
CA LEU A 14 -7.63 -11.36 6.01
C LEU A 14 -6.60 -11.92 5.03
N LEU A 15 -5.39 -11.35 4.99
CA LEU A 15 -4.32 -11.81 4.13
C LEU A 15 -3.94 -13.28 4.39
N LYS A 16 -3.74 -13.66 5.66
CA LYS A 16 -3.45 -15.04 6.06
C LYS A 16 -4.59 -16.01 5.71
N SER A 17 -5.83 -15.54 5.85
CA SER A 17 -7.01 -16.34 5.50
C SER A 17 -7.13 -16.55 3.98
N CYS A 18 -6.81 -15.52 3.19
CA CYS A 18 -6.75 -15.61 1.72
C CYS A 18 -5.61 -16.53 1.25
N GLU A 19 -4.44 -16.48 1.88
CA GLU A 19 -3.33 -17.40 1.63
C GLU A 19 -3.73 -18.86 1.88
N GLN A 20 -4.35 -19.13 3.03
CA GLN A 20 -4.80 -20.47 3.38
C GLN A 20 -5.91 -20.96 2.43
N TYR A 21 -6.80 -20.06 2.00
CA TYR A 21 -7.84 -20.39 1.02
C TYR A 21 -7.23 -20.73 -0.36
N GLU A 22 -6.21 -19.99 -0.82
CA GLU A 22 -5.49 -20.31 -2.05
C GLU A 22 -4.83 -21.69 -1.98
N LEU A 23 -4.19 -22.05 -0.87
CA LEU A 23 -3.52 -23.34 -0.69
C LEU A 23 -4.49 -24.53 -0.65
N THR A 24 -5.69 -24.32 -0.08
CA THR A 24 -6.69 -25.38 0.09
C THR A 24 -7.63 -25.52 -1.09
N TYR A 25 -7.63 -24.56 -2.02
CA TYR A 25 -8.57 -24.50 -3.15
C TYR A 25 -8.56 -25.78 -4.00
N ASP A 26 -7.40 -26.33 -4.34
CA ASP A 26 -7.28 -27.57 -5.14
C ASP A 26 -7.76 -28.83 -4.39
N THR A 27 -7.85 -28.76 -3.06
CA THR A 27 -8.30 -29.87 -2.20
C THR A 27 -9.78 -29.79 -1.83
N LEU A 28 -10.43 -28.66 -2.10
CA LEU A 28 -11.83 -28.42 -1.79
C LEU A 28 -12.74 -28.94 -2.90
N ALA A 29 -13.55 -29.97 -2.58
CA ALA A 29 -14.48 -30.61 -3.53
C ALA A 29 -15.64 -29.70 -4.00
N SER A 30 -15.88 -28.57 -3.32
CA SER A 30 -16.84 -27.54 -3.75
C SER A 30 -16.39 -26.18 -3.22
N PRO A 31 -15.83 -25.30 -4.07
CA PRO A 31 -15.40 -23.98 -3.63
C PRO A 31 -16.62 -23.12 -3.29
N SER A 32 -16.67 -22.60 -2.06
CA SER A 32 -17.77 -21.74 -1.59
C SER A 32 -17.77 -20.35 -2.24
N THR A 33 -16.63 -19.92 -2.79
CA THR A 33 -16.48 -18.68 -3.56
C THR A 33 -15.52 -18.87 -4.74
N PRO A 34 -15.81 -18.30 -5.91
CA PRO A 34 -14.91 -18.35 -7.05
C PRO A 34 -13.59 -17.66 -6.70
N LEU A 35 -12.49 -18.27 -7.11
CA LEU A 35 -11.13 -17.82 -6.80
C LEU A 35 -10.85 -16.39 -7.30
N VAL A 36 -11.55 -15.97 -8.35
CA VAL A 36 -11.45 -14.63 -8.97
C VAL A 36 -11.78 -13.51 -7.99
N ASP A 37 -12.85 -13.69 -7.21
CA ASP A 37 -13.31 -12.70 -6.23
C ASP A 37 -12.40 -12.64 -5.01
N VAL A 38 -11.74 -13.74 -4.69
CA VAL A 38 -10.75 -13.79 -3.60
C VAL A 38 -9.49 -13.06 -4.01
N TYR A 39 -9.06 -13.21 -5.28
CA TYR A 39 -7.85 -12.55 -5.78
C TYR A 39 -7.96 -11.02 -5.85
N SER A 40 -9.13 -10.46 -6.17
CA SER A 40 -9.33 -9.01 -6.16
C SER A 40 -9.21 -8.43 -4.75
N ALA A 41 -9.84 -9.07 -3.75
CA ALA A 41 -9.69 -8.70 -2.35
C ALA A 41 -8.25 -8.88 -1.85
N TYR A 42 -7.58 -9.94 -2.29
CA TYR A 42 -6.21 -10.25 -1.89
C TYR A 42 -5.20 -9.22 -2.45
N LEU A 43 -5.36 -8.79 -3.71
CA LEU A 43 -4.60 -7.68 -4.27
C LEU A 43 -4.85 -6.37 -3.51
N GLY A 44 -6.10 -6.08 -3.15
CA GLY A 44 -6.43 -4.94 -2.30
C GLY A 44 -5.69 -4.97 -0.97
N CYS A 45 -5.58 -6.15 -0.33
CA CYS A 45 -4.90 -6.30 0.96
C CYS A 45 -3.41 -5.98 0.84
N TYR A 46 -2.78 -6.42 -0.24
CA TYR A 46 -1.37 -6.12 -0.50
C TYR A 46 -1.10 -4.63 -0.73
N ILE A 47 -2.04 -3.91 -1.35
CA ILE A 47 -1.91 -2.46 -1.53
C ILE A 47 -1.90 -1.76 -0.17
N ILE A 48 -2.80 -2.16 0.74
CA ILE A 48 -2.88 -1.62 2.11
C ILE A 48 -1.61 -1.95 2.89
N ALA A 49 -1.12 -3.18 2.77
CA ALA A 49 0.10 -3.65 3.45
C ALA A 49 1.40 -3.08 2.89
N ASP A 50 1.35 -2.32 1.78
CA ASP A 50 2.52 -1.80 1.06
C ASP A 50 3.51 -2.88 0.58
N ASP A 51 3.01 -4.06 0.22
CA ASP A 51 3.85 -5.10 -0.37
C ASP A 51 3.54 -5.28 -1.86
N LEU A 52 4.02 -4.32 -2.64
CA LEU A 52 3.89 -4.32 -4.10
C LEU A 52 4.67 -5.49 -4.74
N HIS A 53 5.74 -5.95 -4.09
CA HIS A 53 6.55 -7.06 -4.60
C HIS A 53 5.76 -8.37 -4.55
N SER A 54 5.13 -8.68 -3.42
CA SER A 54 4.26 -9.85 -3.27
C SER A 54 3.05 -9.78 -4.19
N ALA A 55 2.47 -8.59 -4.39
CA ALA A 55 1.37 -8.40 -5.37
C ALA A 55 1.78 -8.80 -6.80
N ARG A 56 3.02 -8.52 -7.22
CA ARG A 56 3.54 -8.94 -8.54
C ARG A 56 3.68 -10.45 -8.64
N PHE A 57 4.14 -11.11 -7.59
CA PHE A 57 4.23 -12.57 -7.58
C PHE A 57 2.84 -13.21 -7.60
N LEU A 58 1.88 -12.64 -6.85
CA LEU A 58 0.48 -13.05 -6.91
C LEU A 58 -0.07 -12.95 -8.32
N ARG A 59 0.15 -11.85 -9.05
CA ARG A 59 -0.32 -11.71 -10.43
C ARG A 59 0.24 -12.80 -11.35
N LYS A 60 1.51 -13.17 -11.21
CA LYS A 60 2.10 -14.27 -11.98
C LYS A 60 1.45 -15.62 -11.65
N ARG A 61 1.17 -15.88 -10.36
CA ARG A 61 0.45 -17.08 -9.92
C ARG A 61 -0.97 -17.11 -10.47
N LEU A 62 -1.66 -15.98 -10.43
CA LEU A 62 -3.01 -15.81 -10.98
C LEU A 62 -3.05 -16.10 -12.48
N LEU A 63 -2.12 -15.54 -13.26
CA LEU A 63 -2.02 -15.83 -14.70
C LEU A 63 -1.74 -17.31 -14.99
N LYS A 64 -1.00 -18.00 -14.12
CA LYS A 64 -0.76 -19.44 -14.23
C LYS A 64 -2.04 -20.22 -13.89
N ALA A 65 -2.72 -19.87 -12.79
CA ALA A 65 -3.98 -20.48 -12.38
C ALA A 65 -5.09 -20.30 -13.44
N ALA A 66 -5.17 -19.12 -14.05
CA ALA A 66 -6.11 -18.84 -15.14
C ALA A 66 -5.89 -19.76 -16.35
N LYS A 67 -4.63 -20.03 -16.71
CA LYS A 67 -4.29 -20.97 -17.79
C LYS A 67 -4.54 -22.43 -17.44
N THR A 68 -4.40 -22.80 -16.16
CA THR A 68 -4.58 -24.18 -15.70
C THR A 68 -6.05 -24.56 -15.55
N HIS A 69 -6.90 -23.60 -15.17
CA HIS A 69 -8.31 -23.82 -14.87
C HIS A 69 -9.27 -23.20 -15.90
N ASP A 70 -8.77 -22.67 -17.02
CA ASP A 70 -9.54 -22.05 -18.13
C ASP A 70 -10.61 -21.03 -17.67
N TRP A 71 -10.31 -20.22 -16.66
CA TRP A 71 -11.21 -19.14 -16.21
C TRP A 71 -10.77 -17.77 -16.75
N THR A 72 -11.77 -16.92 -17.05
CA THR A 72 -11.53 -15.57 -17.55
C THR A 72 -11.27 -14.61 -16.39
N ILE A 73 -10.17 -13.87 -16.46
CA ILE A 73 -9.81 -12.84 -15.48
C ILE A 73 -10.89 -11.77 -15.48
N SER A 74 -11.49 -11.50 -14.32
CA SER A 74 -12.47 -10.43 -14.22
C SER A 74 -11.82 -9.08 -14.49
N THR A 75 -12.59 -8.18 -15.10
CA THR A 75 -12.19 -6.79 -15.30
C THR A 75 -11.83 -6.11 -13.98
N GLU A 76 -12.44 -6.51 -12.87
CA GLU A 76 -12.15 -6.01 -11.51
C GLU A 76 -10.71 -6.34 -11.07
N THR A 77 -10.28 -7.60 -11.25
CA THR A 77 -8.91 -8.01 -10.93
C THR A 77 -7.88 -7.28 -11.79
N GLU A 78 -8.22 -7.02 -13.06
CA GLU A 78 -7.34 -6.25 -13.95
C GLU A 78 -7.22 -4.79 -13.50
N ASN A 79 -8.32 -4.14 -13.13
CA ASN A 79 -8.28 -2.77 -12.62
C ASN A 79 -7.45 -2.69 -11.33
N MET A 80 -7.62 -3.65 -10.40
CA MET A 80 -6.82 -3.69 -9.18
C MET A 80 -5.32 -3.86 -9.47
N TRP A 81 -4.99 -4.66 -10.50
CA TRP A 81 -3.62 -4.78 -10.96
C TRP A 81 -3.08 -3.48 -11.60
N GLN A 82 -3.90 -2.77 -12.38
CA GLN A 82 -3.52 -1.48 -12.95
C GLN A 82 -3.22 -0.44 -11.86
N VAL A 83 -3.99 -0.45 -10.77
CA VAL A 83 -3.69 0.35 -9.56
C VAL A 83 -2.31 -0.02 -9.00
N CYS A 84 -2.03 -1.31 -8.79
CA CYS A 84 -0.72 -1.76 -8.32
C CYS A 84 0.41 -1.30 -9.26
N ALA A 85 0.18 -1.34 -10.58
CA ALA A 85 1.16 -0.93 -11.58
C ALA A 85 1.39 0.58 -11.58
N ALA A 86 0.34 1.39 -11.41
CA ALA A 86 0.43 2.84 -11.27
C ALA A 86 1.20 3.22 -9.98
N LEU A 87 0.89 2.57 -8.86
CA LEU A 87 1.61 2.72 -7.59
C LEU A 87 3.09 2.34 -7.73
N TRP A 88 3.42 1.28 -8.47
CA TRP A 88 4.81 0.91 -8.74
C TRP A 88 5.57 2.00 -9.50
N LYS A 89 4.92 2.64 -10.48
CA LYS A 89 5.47 3.78 -11.22
C LYS A 89 5.47 5.08 -10.42
N THR A 90 4.97 5.07 -9.18
CA THR A 90 4.73 6.26 -8.35
C THR A 90 3.78 7.28 -8.97
N ASP A 91 2.92 6.84 -9.90
CA ASP A 91 1.87 7.67 -10.49
C ASP A 91 0.60 7.58 -9.63
N TYR A 92 0.56 8.40 -8.59
CA TYR A 92 -0.58 8.45 -7.68
C TYR A 92 -1.84 9.03 -8.36
N GLY A 93 -1.67 9.92 -9.34
CA GLY A 93 -2.77 10.53 -10.08
C GLY A 93 -3.56 9.50 -10.89
N GLU A 94 -2.86 8.59 -11.58
CA GLU A 94 -3.47 7.46 -12.28
C GLU A 94 -4.13 6.48 -11.29
N ALA A 95 -3.47 6.18 -10.16
CA ALA A 95 -4.03 5.31 -9.14
C ALA A 95 -5.37 5.84 -8.58
N TYR A 96 -5.44 7.13 -8.21
CA TYR A 96 -6.68 7.72 -7.71
C TYR A 96 -7.80 7.76 -8.75
N LYS A 97 -7.46 8.00 -10.03
CA LYS A 97 -8.46 7.96 -11.11
C LYS A 97 -9.09 6.57 -11.22
N ILE A 98 -8.27 5.52 -11.22
CA ILE A 98 -8.75 4.14 -11.33
C ILE A 98 -9.58 3.74 -10.09
N LEU A 99 -9.21 4.19 -8.89
CA LEU A 99 -9.99 3.91 -7.67
C LEU A 99 -11.33 4.66 -7.65
N ASN A 100 -11.34 5.94 -8.05
CA ASN A 100 -12.53 6.79 -8.05
C ASN A 100 -13.53 6.46 -9.16
N GLU A 101 -13.14 5.67 -10.17
CA GLU A 101 -14.08 5.02 -11.09
C GLU A 101 -14.88 3.94 -10.34
N ASN A 102 -15.73 4.38 -9.41
CA ASN A 102 -16.58 3.59 -8.50
C ASN A 102 -17.49 2.57 -9.20
N ALA A 103 -17.62 2.65 -10.53
CA ALA A 103 -18.47 1.80 -11.35
C ALA A 103 -17.86 0.41 -11.68
N ARG A 104 -16.60 0.13 -11.29
CA ARG A 104 -15.91 -1.11 -11.67
C ARG A 104 -15.67 -2.10 -10.52
N TRP A 105 -16.15 -1.81 -9.32
CA TRP A 105 -15.91 -2.64 -8.13
C TRP A 105 -17.18 -3.32 -7.65
N SER A 106 -17.12 -4.63 -7.43
CA SER A 106 -18.22 -5.39 -6.81
C SER A 106 -18.53 -4.86 -5.40
N THR A 107 -19.79 -5.03 -4.98
CA THR A 107 -20.32 -4.55 -3.69
C THR A 107 -19.51 -5.03 -2.48
N ARG A 108 -18.77 -6.14 -2.62
CA ARG A 108 -17.88 -6.67 -1.57
C ARG A 108 -16.57 -5.89 -1.39
N LEU A 109 -16.05 -5.31 -2.47
CA LEU A 109 -14.79 -4.56 -2.45
C LEU A 109 -14.99 -3.08 -2.17
N GLN A 110 -16.21 -2.55 -2.42
CA GLN A 110 -16.57 -1.16 -2.13
C GLN A 110 -16.14 -0.63 -0.76
N PRO A 111 -16.37 -1.35 0.36
CA PRO A 111 -15.91 -0.87 1.67
C PRO A 111 -14.38 -0.81 1.81
N MET A 112 -13.62 -1.57 1.02
CA MET A 112 -12.16 -1.63 1.09
C MET A 112 -11.48 -0.49 0.32
N ILE A 113 -12.10 0.01 -0.75
CA ILE A 113 -11.57 1.11 -1.57
C ILE A 113 -11.25 2.38 -0.76
N PRO A 114 -12.13 2.91 0.12
CA PRO A 114 -11.79 4.09 0.91
C PRO A 114 -10.62 3.84 1.86
N ASP A 115 -10.48 2.64 2.42
CA ASP A 115 -9.34 2.29 3.29
C ASP A 115 -8.03 2.20 2.48
N ILE A 116 -8.10 1.69 1.23
CA ILE A 116 -6.96 1.72 0.30
C ILE A 116 -6.57 3.17 -0.01
N LEU A 117 -7.53 4.05 -0.31
CA LEU A 117 -7.27 5.46 -0.57
C LEU A 117 -6.62 6.14 0.63
N GLU A 118 -7.15 5.91 1.83
CA GLU A 118 -6.63 6.49 3.07
C GLU A 118 -5.20 6.02 3.37
N SER A 119 -4.94 4.71 3.24
CA SER A 119 -3.60 4.15 3.44
C SER A 119 -2.57 4.70 2.44
N ILE A 120 -2.92 4.83 1.15
CA ILE A 120 -2.05 5.46 0.15
C ILE A 120 -1.78 6.92 0.53
N ARG A 121 -2.81 7.68 0.90
CA ARG A 121 -2.68 9.10 1.29
C ARG A 121 -1.81 9.28 2.53
N GLU A 122 -1.96 8.42 3.53
CA GLU A 122 -1.14 8.45 4.73
C GLU A 122 0.34 8.16 4.42
N ARG A 123 0.59 7.19 3.55
CA ARG A 123 1.94 6.84 3.09
C ARG A 123 2.58 7.97 2.30
N VAL A 124 1.83 8.57 1.37
CA VAL A 124 2.27 9.74 0.59
C VAL A 124 2.54 10.92 1.50
N ALA A 125 1.67 11.20 2.48
CA ALA A 125 1.90 12.25 3.46
C ALA A 125 3.18 12.01 4.28
N ALA A 126 3.40 10.77 4.75
CA ALA A 126 4.61 10.41 5.47
C ALA A 126 5.87 10.50 4.60
N LEU A 127 5.78 10.18 3.31
CA LEU A 127 6.89 10.32 2.36
C LEU A 127 7.23 11.79 2.11
N LEU A 128 6.21 12.62 1.85
CA LEU A 128 6.39 14.05 1.61
C LEU A 128 6.93 14.77 2.85
N ALA A 129 6.47 14.41 4.05
CA ALA A 129 7.03 14.94 5.30
C ALA A 129 8.50 14.59 5.51
N LYS A 130 8.98 13.46 4.96
CA LYS A 130 10.39 13.06 5.04
C LYS A 130 11.25 13.74 3.96
N ALA A 131 10.70 13.88 2.75
CA ALA A 131 11.46 14.32 1.59
C ALA A 131 11.51 15.84 1.43
N TYR A 132 10.47 16.55 1.87
CA TYR A 132 10.30 17.98 1.62
C TYR A 132 10.14 18.76 2.92
N THR A 133 10.84 19.90 3.00
CA THR A 133 10.60 20.91 4.05
C THR A 133 9.50 21.89 3.61
N THR A 134 9.52 22.25 2.34
CA THR A 134 8.51 23.08 1.68
C THR A 134 8.11 22.42 0.36
N ILE A 135 6.81 22.46 0.03
CA ILE A 135 6.28 21.90 -1.22
C ILE A 135 5.18 22.80 -1.79
N THR A 136 5.11 22.90 -3.12
CA THR A 136 4.09 23.73 -3.79
C THR A 136 2.72 23.06 -3.75
N MET A 137 1.66 23.86 -3.71
CA MET A 137 0.27 23.36 -3.76
C MET A 137 0.01 22.47 -4.98
N ASN A 138 0.53 22.85 -6.16
CA ASN A 138 0.31 22.09 -7.40
C ASN A 138 0.90 20.68 -7.34
N ASP A 139 2.09 20.52 -6.74
CA ASP A 139 2.69 19.20 -6.55
C ASP A 139 1.88 18.37 -5.55
N VAL A 140 1.43 18.98 -4.46
CA VAL A 140 0.57 18.32 -3.47
C VAL A 140 -0.74 17.84 -4.10
N ILE A 141 -1.39 18.66 -4.95
CA ILE A 141 -2.60 18.26 -5.68
C ILE A 141 -2.32 17.01 -6.54
N ASN A 142 -1.20 16.99 -7.26
CA ASN A 142 -0.81 15.82 -8.07
C ASN A 142 -0.58 14.57 -7.23
N TYR A 143 0.02 14.70 -6.05
CA TYR A 143 0.33 13.58 -5.14
C TYR A 143 -0.89 13.05 -4.36
N PHE A 144 -1.88 13.90 -4.04
CA PHE A 144 -3.05 13.51 -3.26
C PHE A 144 -4.31 13.28 -4.10
N GLY A 145 -4.36 13.80 -5.34
CA GLY A 145 -5.49 13.62 -6.26
C GLY A 145 -6.81 14.21 -5.76
N MET A 146 -6.75 15.24 -4.91
CA MET A 146 -7.92 15.89 -4.28
C MET A 146 -7.98 17.38 -4.63
N GLN A 147 -9.14 18.00 -4.36
CA GLN A 147 -9.28 19.43 -4.49
C GLN A 147 -8.52 20.17 -3.39
N GLU A 148 -8.13 21.41 -3.68
CA GLU A 148 -7.33 22.28 -2.81
C GLU A 148 -7.92 22.41 -1.40
N ASN A 149 -9.24 22.59 -1.28
CA ASN A 149 -9.90 22.77 0.00
C ASN A 149 -9.79 21.53 0.91
N ASP A 150 -9.94 20.33 0.35
CA ASP A 150 -9.88 19.08 1.12
C ASP A 150 -8.45 18.78 1.58
N ILE A 151 -7.46 19.13 0.74
CA ILE A 151 -6.03 18.98 1.05
C ILE A 151 -5.65 19.86 2.23
N ILE A 152 -6.09 21.13 2.26
CA ILE A 152 -5.77 22.05 3.37
C ILE A 152 -6.35 21.53 4.69
N GLN A 153 -7.57 20.97 4.69
CA GLN A 153 -8.18 20.37 5.88
C GLN A 153 -7.44 19.09 6.33
N ALA A 154 -7.11 18.21 5.39
CA ALA A 154 -6.40 16.97 5.68
C ALA A 154 -4.97 17.22 6.21
N LEU A 155 -4.23 18.14 5.59
CA LEU A 155 -2.86 18.48 5.98
C LEU A 155 -2.80 19.31 7.26
N SER A 156 -3.76 20.20 7.51
CA SER A 156 -3.85 20.92 8.79
C SER A 156 -4.12 19.97 9.95
N THR A 157 -4.96 18.95 9.76
CA THR A 157 -5.19 17.87 10.74
C THR A 157 -3.90 17.09 11.04
N LYS A 158 -3.03 16.92 10.04
CA LYS A 158 -1.70 16.28 10.19
C LYS A 158 -0.61 17.24 10.70
N GLY A 159 -0.95 18.48 11.06
CA GLY A 159 -0.05 19.47 11.67
C GLY A 159 0.83 20.23 10.68
N TRP A 160 0.47 20.27 9.40
CA TRP A 160 1.21 21.05 8.39
C TRP A 160 0.66 22.46 8.31
N SER A 161 1.53 23.44 8.09
CA SER A 161 1.13 24.84 7.93
C SER A 161 1.07 25.22 6.46
N TYR A 162 -0.04 25.84 6.04
CA TYR A 162 -0.25 26.34 4.69
C TYR A 162 -0.12 27.87 4.68
N ASP A 163 0.68 28.40 3.75
CA ASP A 163 0.76 29.84 3.49
C ASP A 163 -0.02 30.19 2.22
N SER A 164 -1.13 30.89 2.39
CA SER A 164 -2.02 31.31 1.29
C SER A 164 -1.39 32.34 0.36
N THR A 165 -0.35 33.06 0.80
CA THR A 165 0.29 34.10 -0.01
C THR A 165 1.30 33.53 -1.01
N THR A 166 1.97 32.44 -0.63
CA THR A 166 2.99 31.78 -1.45
C THR A 166 2.52 30.46 -2.07
N GLN A 167 1.35 29.95 -1.66
CA GLN A 167 0.81 28.64 -2.06
C GLN A 167 1.77 27.48 -1.74
N ILE A 168 2.49 27.58 -0.63
CA ILE A 168 3.46 26.58 -0.17
C ILE A 168 2.97 25.93 1.13
N PHE A 169 3.10 24.61 1.20
CA PHE A 169 2.97 23.87 2.45
C PHE A 169 4.33 23.71 3.11
N THR A 170 4.39 23.98 4.41
CA THR A 170 5.54 23.62 5.25
C THR A 170 5.20 22.37 6.03
N THR A 171 6.00 21.33 5.87
CA THR A 171 5.76 20.02 6.50
C THR A 171 6.14 20.05 7.98
N TRP A 172 5.52 19.20 8.79
CA TRP A 172 6.00 18.97 10.15
C TRP A 172 7.38 18.32 10.09
N LYS A 173 8.40 19.09 10.48
CA LYS A 173 9.79 18.66 10.54
C LYS A 173 9.89 17.45 11.47
N ARG A 174 10.16 16.25 10.93
CA ARG A 174 10.90 15.26 11.72
C ARG A 174 12.29 15.83 11.89
N GLU A 175 12.72 16.03 13.12
CA GLU A 175 14.13 16.35 13.38
C GLU A 175 14.98 15.37 12.58
N PRO A 176 15.97 15.84 11.81
CA PRO A 176 16.86 14.95 11.09
C PRO A 176 17.39 13.97 12.12
N THR A 177 17.18 12.66 11.89
CA THR A 177 17.67 11.60 12.77
C THR A 177 19.12 11.93 13.08
N GLN A 178 19.38 12.42 14.29
CA GLN A 178 20.74 12.73 14.68
C GLN A 178 21.48 11.40 14.56
N ARG A 179 22.51 11.37 13.72
CA ARG A 179 23.40 10.22 13.68
C ARG A 179 23.97 10.13 15.08
N GLU A 180 23.50 9.14 15.85
CA GLU A 180 24.07 8.89 17.17
C GLU A 180 25.59 8.78 17.00
N PRO A 181 26.39 9.56 17.75
CA PRO A 181 27.83 9.44 17.67
C PRO A 181 28.17 7.98 17.98
N SER A 182 29.00 7.38 17.11
CA SER A 182 29.36 5.96 17.13
C SER A 182 29.52 5.44 18.55
N HIS A 183 28.53 4.68 19.02
CA HIS A 183 28.52 4.14 20.38
C HIS A 183 29.71 3.20 20.55
N PHE A 184 30.42 3.29 21.67
CA PHE A 184 31.56 2.44 22.04
C PHE A 184 31.26 0.93 21.92
N GLY A 185 29.98 0.53 22.01
CA GLY A 185 29.54 -0.85 21.77
C GLY A 185 29.76 -1.36 20.34
N GLN A 186 29.80 -0.48 19.33
CA GLN A 186 30.20 -0.86 17.97
C GLN A 186 31.71 -1.19 17.90
N ILE A 187 32.54 -0.51 18.72
CA ILE A 187 33.98 -0.76 18.82
C ILE A 187 34.25 -2.07 19.56
N SER A 188 33.53 -2.36 20.65
CA SER A 188 33.65 -3.65 21.35
C SER A 188 33.24 -4.81 20.45
N ALA A 189 32.15 -4.66 19.68
CA ALA A 189 31.73 -5.68 18.71
C ALA A 189 32.79 -5.93 17.62
N ILE A 190 33.46 -4.89 17.12
CA ILE A 190 34.58 -5.05 16.17
C ILE A 190 35.76 -5.76 16.86
N SER A 191 36.08 -5.40 18.10
CA SER A 191 37.14 -6.07 18.87
C SER A 191 36.84 -7.55 19.05
N ASP A 192 35.60 -7.92 19.37
CA ASP A 192 35.19 -9.31 19.53
C ASP A 192 35.25 -10.10 18.21
N ILE A 193 34.89 -9.46 17.09
CA ILE A 193 34.98 -10.06 15.74
C ILE A 193 36.45 -10.31 15.36
N VAL A 194 37.34 -9.34 15.60
CA VAL A 194 38.78 -9.50 15.30
C VAL A 194 39.38 -10.61 16.16
N LEU A 195 39.06 -10.65 17.45
CA LEU A 195 39.54 -11.67 18.39
C LEU A 195 39.01 -13.07 18.04
N HIS A 196 37.83 -13.16 17.41
CA HIS A 196 37.29 -14.42 16.88
C HIS A 196 38.02 -14.89 15.61
N LEU A 197 38.41 -13.96 14.74
CA LEU A 197 39.14 -14.27 13.50
C LEU A 197 40.61 -14.66 13.74
N GLU A 198 41.26 -14.13 14.78
CA GLU A 198 42.64 -14.49 15.15
C GLU A 198 42.79 -15.90 15.75
N LYS A 199 41.68 -16.55 16.13
CA LYS A 199 41.70 -17.91 16.73
C LYS A 199 41.68 -19.05 15.70
N PHE A 200 41.67 -18.73 14.41
CA PHE A 200 41.82 -19.66 13.29
C PHE A 200 43.12 -19.39 12.53
#